data_AF-A0A963SCG8-F1
#
_entry.id   AF-A0A963SCG8-F1
#
_cell.length_a   1.000
_cell.length_b   1.000
_cell.length_c   1.000
_cell.angle_alpha   90.00
_cell.angle_beta   90.00
_cell.angle_gamma   90.00
#
_symmetry.space_group_name_H-M   'P 1'
#
loop_
_entity.id
_entity.type
_entity.pdbx_description
1 polymer ?
#
loop_
_entity_poly.entity_id
_entity_poly.type
_entity_poly.pdbx_seq_one_letter_code
_entity_poly.pdbx_strand_id
1 'polypeptide(L)' 'MQRLLIDRSTLDLITSDARDFLNVLNAAGLHQASAIMQEVLEQLVLDRAHLPDETGDAGSS' A
#
# COMPACT_ATOMS: atom_id res chain seq x y z
N MET A 1 0.26 -3.63 -19.41
CA MET A 1 -0.49 -3.69 -18.14
C MET A 1 -1.09 -2.32 -17.89
N GLN A 2 -2.42 -2.21 -17.79
CA GLN A 2 -3.05 -0.97 -17.34
C GLN A 2 -2.73 -0.80 -15.86
N ARG A 3 -2.12 0.34 -15.50
CA ARG A 3 -1.94 0.73 -14.09
C ARG A 3 -3.33 1.06 -13.55
N LEU A 4 -3.73 0.38 -12.47
CA LEU A 4 -4.95 0.74 -11.75
C LEU A 4 -4.76 2.17 -11.23
N LEU A 5 -5.68 3.08 -11.55
CA LEU A 5 -5.68 4.45 -11.03
C LEU A 5 -6.14 4.37 -9.58
N ILE A 6 -5.19 4.15 -8.67
CA ILE A 6 -5.43 4.09 -7.22
C ILE A 6 -5.10 5.46 -6.65
N ASP A 7 -6.06 6.05 -5.94
CA ASP A 7 -5.82 7.27 -5.17
C ASP A 7 -5.05 6.99 -3.88
N ARG A 8 -4.52 8.05 -3.26
CA ARG A 8 -3.63 7.92 -2.11
C ARG A 8 -4.35 7.36 -0.89
N SER A 9 -5.60 7.74 -0.64
CA SER A 9 -6.39 7.21 0.48
C SER A 9 -6.64 5.70 0.37
N THR A 10 -6.93 5.22 -0.83
CA THR A 10 -7.13 3.80 -1.12
C THR A 10 -5.82 3.03 -0.92
N LEU A 11 -4.69 3.58 -1.35
CA LEU A 11 -3.38 2.97 -1.15
C LEU A 11 -2.98 2.92 0.33
N ASP A 12 -3.33 3.96 1.10
CA ASP A 12 -3.11 3.99 2.56
C ASP A 12 -3.95 2.92 3.28
N LEU A 13 -5.21 2.72 2.88
CA LEU A 13 -6.07 1.65 3.40
C LEU A 13 -5.47 0.26 3.10
N ILE A 14 -5.10 0.00 1.83
CA ILE A 14 -4.48 -1.27 1.41
C ILE A 14 -3.20 -1.53 2.23
N THR A 15 -2.37 -0.51 2.41
CA THR A 15 -1.11 -0.62 3.18
C THR A 15 -1.38 -0.92 4.65
N SER A 16 -2.46 -0.38 5.23
CA SER A 16 -2.87 -0.69 6.60
C SER A 16 -3.29 -2.15 6.73
N ASP A 17 -4.23 -2.62 5.90
CA ASP A 17 -4.74 -4.00 5.94
C ASP A 17 -3.62 -5.03 5.66
N ALA A 18 -2.71 -4.69 4.75
CA ALA A 18 -1.54 -5.51 4.42
C ALA A 18 -0.58 -5.72 5.60
N ARG A 19 -0.42 -4.71 6.47
CA ARG A 19 0.40 -4.83 7.69
C ARG A 19 -0.24 -5.77 8.71
N ASP A 20 -1.55 -5.69 8.87
CA ASP A 20 -2.27 -6.61 9.75
C ASP A 20 -2.19 -8.05 9.24
N PHE A 21 -2.32 -8.23 7.93
CA PHE A 21 -2.17 -9.54 7.31
C PHE A 21 -0.75 -10.10 7.45
N LEU A 22 0.29 -9.25 7.32
CA LEU A 22 1.68 -9.63 7.56
C LEU A 22 1.88 -10.19 8.98
N ASN A 23 1.26 -9.58 9.99
CA ASN A 23 1.31 -10.09 11.37
C ASN A 23 0.67 -11.49 11.48
N VAL A 24 -0.43 -11.73 10.78
CA VAL A 24 -1.07 -13.05 10.72
C VAL A 24 -0.16 -14.09 10.05
N LEU A 25 0.49 -13.75 8.93
CA LEU A 25 1.43 -14.64 8.24
C LEU A 25 2.62 -15.01 9.15
N ASN A 26 3.16 -14.04 9.87
CA ASN A 26 4.22 -14.26 10.85
C ASN A 26 3.77 -15.16 11.99
N ALA A 27 2.60 -14.90 12.56
CA ALA A 27 2.04 -15.72 13.65
C ALA A 27 1.73 -17.16 13.23
N ALA A 28 1.35 -17.36 11.95
CA ALA A 28 1.11 -18.67 11.37
C ALA A 28 2.40 -19.43 10.99
N GLY A 29 3.58 -18.82 11.15
CA GLY A 29 4.87 -19.42 10.76
C GLY A 29 5.09 -19.45 9.24
N LEU A 30 4.30 -18.70 8.46
CA LEU A 30 4.39 -18.64 7.00
C LEU A 30 5.46 -17.64 6.56
N HIS A 31 6.71 -17.89 6.95
CA HIS A 31 7.81 -16.95 6.79
C HIS A 31 8.07 -16.53 5.33
N GLN A 32 7.98 -17.47 4.38
CA GLN A 32 8.17 -17.14 2.96
C GLN A 32 7.07 -16.21 2.44
N ALA A 33 5.80 -16.47 2.80
CA ALA A 33 4.70 -15.60 2.43
C ALA A 33 4.81 -14.22 3.09
N SER A 34 5.26 -14.17 4.35
CA SER A 34 5.49 -12.91 5.06
C SER A 34 6.59 -12.07 4.40
N ALA A 35 7.66 -12.69 3.91
CA ALA A 35 8.74 -11.99 3.21
C ALA A 35 8.26 -11.38 1.89
N ILE A 36 7.49 -12.13 1.10
CA ILE A 36 6.87 -11.63 -0.14
C ILE A 36 5.93 -10.46 0.18
N MET A 37 5.11 -10.59 1.24
CA MET A 37 4.18 -9.53 1.63
C MET A 37 4.90 -8.26 2.09
N GLN A 38 6.04 -8.40 2.77
CA GLN A 38 6.89 -7.29 3.16
C GLN A 38 7.46 -6.54 1.95
N GLU A 39 7.95 -7.27 0.93
CA GLU A 39 8.43 -6.65 -0.32
C GLU A 39 7.31 -5.90 -1.06
N VAL A 40 6.10 -6.47 -1.10
CA VAL A 40 4.93 -5.82 -1.69
C VAL A 40 4.59 -4.54 -0.94
N LEU A 41 4.57 -4.56 0.39
CA LEU A 41 4.33 -3.39 1.23
C LEU A 41 5.34 -2.27 0.97
N GLU A 42 6.62 -2.60 0.82
CA GLU A 42 7.67 -1.64 0.50
C GLU A 42 7.44 -0.98 -0.86
N GLN A 43 7.04 -1.76 -1.87
CA GLN A 43 6.68 -1.21 -3.19
C GLN A 43 5.46 -0.30 -3.12
N LEU A 44 4.42 -0.67 -2.35
CA LEU A 44 3.23 0.18 -2.19
C LEU A 44 3.56 1.51 -1.49
N VAL A 45 4.46 1.49 -0.50
CA VAL A 45 4.93 2.73 0.17
C VAL A 45 5.71 3.62 -0.80
N LEU A 46 6.53 3.03 -1.68
CA LEU A 46 7.21 3.78 -2.73
C LEU A 46 6.21 4.34 -3.74
N ASP A 47 5.26 3.55 -4.20
CA ASP A 47 4.22 3.99 -5.13
C ASP A 47 3.41 5.15 -4.55
N ARG A 48 3.07 5.09 -3.26
CA ARG A 48 2.40 6.18 -2.53
C ARG A 48 3.17 7.49 -2.58
N ALA A 49 4.50 7.45 -2.44
CA ALA A 49 5.33 8.66 -2.49
C ALA A 49 5.31 9.34 -3.87
N HIS A 50 4.93 8.61 -4.92
CA HIS A 50 4.79 9.14 -6.27
C HIS A 50 3.35 9.58 -6.61
N LEU A 51 2.38 9.36 -5.72
CA LEU A 51 1.01 9.82 -5.91
C LEU A 51 0.86 11.27 -5.43
N PRO A 52 0.12 12.11 -6.19
CA PRO A 52 -0.19 13.47 -5.77
C PRO A 52 -0.97 13.46 -4.45
N ASP A 53 -0.72 14.45 -3.59
CA ASP A 53 -1.55 14.67 -2.40
C ASP A 53 -2.98 14.99 -2.84
N GLU A 54 -3.97 14.24 -2.35
CA GLU A 54 -5.40 14.50 -2.60
C GLU A 54 -5.87 15.86 -2.04
N THR A 55 -4.98 16.58 -1.35
CA THR A 55 -5.21 17.94 -0.83
C THR A 55 -5.04 19.04 -1.90
N GLY A 56 -4.76 18.67 -3.15
CA GLY A 56 -4.31 19.59 -4.19
C GLY A 56 -5.27 19.84 -5.37
N ASP A 57 -6.58 19.59 -5.27
CA ASP A 57 -7.54 20.13 -6.25
C ASP A 57 -8.97 20.25 -5.68
N ALA A 58 -9.11 21.00 -4.60
CA ALA A 58 -10.37 21.63 -4.24
C ALA A 58 -10.15 23.14 -4.17
N GLY A 59 -9.88 23.73 -5.32
CA GLY A 59 -9.93 25.16 -5.53
C GLY A 59 -8.59 25.79 -5.88
N SER A 60 -8.46 26.20 -7.16
CA SER A 60 -8.09 27.57 -7.49
C SER A 60 -8.35 27.86 -8.98
N SER A 61 -9.29 28.80 -9.19
CA SER A 61 -9.56 29.63 -10.38
C SER A 61 -10.41 29.05 -11.51
#